data_AF-G3NVG0-F1
#
_entry.id   AF-G3NVG0-F1
#
_cell.length_a   1.000
_cell.length_b   1.000
_cell.length_c   1.000
_cell.angle_alpha   90.00
_cell.angle_beta   90.00
_cell.angle_gamma   90.00
#
_symmetry.space_group_name_H-M   'P 1'
#
loop_
_entity.id
_entity.type
_entity.pdbx_description
1 polymer ?
#
loop_
_entity_poly.entity_id
_entity_poly.type
_entity_poly.pdbx_seq_one_letter_code
_entity_poly.pdbx_strand_id
1 'polypeptide(L)'
;MSALKLLAYLGLLLVLSCLSGAEEQKCSTSAHNCDECIQSGPACAWCSAPNANIRCDTLKGLQRAGCHKSYVFNPRGRVQVVKNDSGTEPADAEALSLRPRDVSLRLRPGVSESFPLTITVPTAQPITELIMDTSALPAGVNVSFSTIVNENPLLVVQVTVTAAQCPSE
;
A
#
# COMPACT_ATOMS: atom_id res chain seq x y z
N MET A 1 26.44 46.01 -0.32
CA MET A 1 26.48 44.66 -0.93
C MET A 1 26.16 43.51 0.03
N SER A 2 26.34 43.68 1.35
CA SER A 2 26.27 42.57 2.33
C SER A 2 24.84 42.28 2.85
N ALA A 3 24.01 43.30 3.04
CA ALA A 3 22.65 43.13 3.57
C ALA A 3 21.71 42.37 2.60
N LEU A 4 21.81 42.64 1.29
CA LEU A 4 21.01 41.97 0.27
C LEU A 4 21.34 40.47 0.18
N LYS A 5 22.61 40.10 0.37
CA LYS A 5 23.06 38.70 0.41
C LYS A 5 22.55 37.97 1.66
N LEU A 6 22.51 38.64 2.81
CA LEU A 6 21.92 38.07 4.04
C LEU A 6 20.41 37.81 3.88
N LEU A 7 19.67 38.78 3.33
CA LEU A 7 18.23 38.63 3.10
C LEU A 7 17.93 37.49 2.12
N ALA A 8 18.73 37.34 1.07
CA ALA A 8 18.60 36.22 0.13
C ALA A 8 18.90 34.86 0.79
N TYR A 9 19.91 34.78 1.67
CA TYR A 9 20.25 33.56 2.38
C TYR A 9 19.18 33.15 3.41
N LEU A 10 18.63 34.12 4.16
CA LEU A 10 17.49 33.88 5.05
C LEU A 10 16.24 33.42 4.29
N GLY A 11 15.96 34.05 3.13
CA GLY A 11 14.88 33.64 2.25
C GLY A 11 15.06 32.20 1.75
N LEU A 12 16.27 31.84 1.33
CA LEU A 12 16.59 30.48 0.86
C LEU A 12 16.43 29.44 1.98
N LEU A 13 16.91 29.73 3.21
CA LEU A 13 16.76 28.84 4.36
C LEU A 13 15.29 28.61 4.75
N LEU A 14 14.47 29.66 4.69
CA LEU A 14 13.01 29.57 4.94
C LEU A 14 12.31 28.70 3.88
N VAL A 15 12.68 28.84 2.60
CA VAL A 15 12.13 28.02 1.51
C VAL A 15 12.53 26.54 1.66
N LEU A 16 13.78 26.24 2.01
CA LEU A 16 14.22 24.85 2.31
C LEU A 16 13.47 24.24 3.50
N SER A 17 13.13 25.05 4.51
CA SER A 17 12.39 24.59 5.69
C SER A 17 10.91 24.31 5.36
N CYS A 18 10.27 25.09 4.49
CA CYS A 18 8.91 24.82 4.02
C CYS A 18 8.81 23.61 3.09
N LEU A 19 9.85 23.35 2.28
CA LEU A 19 9.91 22.16 1.40
C LEU A 19 10.06 20.85 2.17
N SER A 20 10.48 20.92 3.44
CA SER A 20 10.66 19.77 4.34
C SER A 20 9.49 19.61 5.31
N GLY A 21 8.26 19.87 4.84
CA GLY A 21 7.03 19.47 5.52
C GLY A 21 6.95 17.94 5.65
N ALA A 22 7.73 17.37 6.56
CA ALA A 22 7.53 16.02 7.03
C ALA A 22 6.25 16.04 7.83
N GLU A 23 5.16 15.59 7.23
CA GLU A 23 3.91 15.35 7.95
C GLU A 23 4.24 14.41 9.12
N GLU A 24 4.16 14.94 10.34
CA GLU A 24 4.39 14.15 11.54
C GLU A 24 3.26 13.13 11.64
N GLN A 25 3.56 11.89 11.23
CA GLN A 25 2.62 10.78 11.27
C GLN A 25 2.26 10.51 12.73
N LYS A 26 1.11 11.05 13.17
CA LYS A 26 0.70 11.02 14.56
C LYS A 26 -0.09 9.75 14.85
N CYS A 27 0.45 8.92 15.74
CA CYS A 27 -0.27 7.77 16.27
C CYS A 27 -1.20 8.19 17.41
N SER A 28 -2.28 7.44 17.59
CA SER A 28 -3.21 7.70 18.68
C SER A 28 -2.53 7.47 20.03
N THR A 29 -2.44 8.52 20.83
CA THR A 29 -1.91 8.45 22.20
C THR A 29 -2.90 7.82 23.18
N SER A 30 -4.16 7.62 22.75
CA SER A 30 -5.23 7.03 23.57
C SER A 30 -5.56 5.59 23.18
N ALA A 31 -4.84 4.97 22.25
CA ALA A 31 -5.09 3.58 21.87
C ALA A 31 -4.90 2.65 23.08
N HIS A 32 -5.97 1.96 23.47
CA HIS A 32 -5.99 1.09 24.64
C HIS A 32 -5.48 -0.32 24.35
N ASN A 33 -5.54 -0.73 23.09
CA ASN A 33 -5.11 -2.04 22.63
C ASN A 33 -4.33 -1.96 21.30
N CYS A 34 -3.79 -3.11 20.90
CA CYS A 34 -3.00 -3.24 19.69
C CYS A 34 -3.82 -2.89 18.43
N ASP A 35 -5.07 -3.33 18.34
CA ASP A 35 -5.90 -3.17 17.15
C ASP A 35 -6.26 -1.70 16.90
N GLU A 36 -6.63 -0.98 17.95
CA GLU A 36 -6.83 0.48 17.91
C GLU A 36 -5.57 1.21 17.45
N CYS A 37 -4.40 0.80 17.96
CA CYS A 37 -3.13 1.40 17.57
C CYS A 37 -2.80 1.19 16.09
N ILE A 38 -2.97 -0.03 15.58
CA ILE A 38 -2.67 -0.33 14.17
C ILE A 38 -3.65 0.38 13.24
N GLN A 39 -4.91 0.49 13.63
CA GLN A 39 -5.94 1.22 12.86
C GLN A 39 -5.77 2.75 12.92
N SER A 40 -5.04 3.27 13.92
CA SER A 40 -4.78 4.71 14.05
C SER A 40 -3.94 5.28 12.90
N GLY A 41 -3.13 4.45 12.24
CA GLY A 41 -2.40 4.92 11.06
C GLY A 41 -1.37 3.96 10.46
N PRO A 42 -0.98 4.20 9.20
CA PRO A 42 -0.06 3.33 8.45
C PRO A 42 1.36 3.33 8.99
N ALA A 43 1.74 4.32 9.82
CA ALA A 43 3.05 4.40 10.46
C ALA A 43 3.11 3.78 11.86
N CYS A 44 1.96 3.49 12.47
CA CYS A 44 1.86 3.13 13.88
C CYS A 44 2.26 1.68 14.16
N ALA A 45 2.86 1.46 15.31
CA ALA A 45 3.29 0.16 15.79
C ALA A 45 2.95 0.04 17.26
N TRP A 46 2.87 -1.21 17.74
CA TRP A 46 2.53 -1.52 19.11
C TRP A 46 3.72 -2.12 19.85
N CYS A 47 3.97 -1.69 21.09
CA CYS A 47 4.94 -2.30 22.00
C CYS A 47 4.23 -3.25 22.97
N SER A 48 4.51 -4.55 22.84
CA SER A 48 3.94 -5.61 23.68
C SER A 48 4.73 -5.90 24.95
N ALA A 49 5.81 -5.16 25.22
CA ALA A 49 6.59 -5.36 26.45
C ALA A 49 5.71 -5.14 27.69
N PRO A 50 5.82 -5.98 28.74
CA PRO A 50 4.98 -5.87 29.93
C PRO A 50 5.03 -4.49 30.60
N ASN A 51 6.23 -3.90 30.70
CA ASN A 51 6.49 -2.64 31.41
C ASN A 51 6.61 -1.43 30.47
N ALA A 52 6.01 -1.49 29.27
CA ALA A 52 6.07 -0.38 28.31
C ALA A 52 5.21 0.81 28.79
N ASN A 53 5.85 1.97 28.96
CA ASN A 53 5.15 3.24 29.25
C ASN A 53 4.47 3.81 28.00
N ILE A 54 5.07 3.61 26.82
CA ILE A 54 4.50 3.99 25.53
C ILE A 54 4.27 2.72 24.74
N ARG A 55 2.99 2.43 24.46
CA ARG A 55 2.58 1.23 23.71
C ARG A 55 2.28 1.51 22.25
N CYS A 56 1.69 2.65 21.92
CA CYS A 56 1.38 3.01 20.54
C CYS A 56 2.20 4.23 20.10
N ASP A 57 3.03 4.06 19.08
CA ASP A 57 3.78 5.14 18.43
C ASP A 57 4.27 4.63 17.06
N THR A 58 4.86 5.50 16.27
CA THR A 58 5.73 5.11 15.16
C THR A 58 6.83 4.17 15.63
N LEU A 59 7.35 3.35 14.72
CA LEU A 59 8.48 2.45 15.02
C LEU A 59 9.68 3.19 15.65
N LYS A 60 9.99 4.40 15.16
CA LYS A 60 11.06 5.25 15.68
C LYS A 60 10.74 5.77 17.08
N GLY A 61 9.50 6.19 17.32
CA GLY A 61 9.04 6.62 18.64
C GLY A 61 9.15 5.52 19.69
N LEU A 62 8.68 4.31 19.36
CA LEU A 62 8.82 3.14 20.23
C LEU A 62 10.28 2.79 20.55
N GLN A 63 11.16 2.85 19.56
CA GLN A 63 12.60 2.61 19.77
C GLN A 63 13.22 3.67 20.70
N ARG A 64 12.86 4.94 20.51
CA ARG A 64 13.30 6.04 21.40
C ARG A 64 12.77 5.86 22.82
N ALA A 65 11.57 5.32 22.96
CA ALA A 65 10.96 4.97 24.25
C ALA A 65 11.55 3.69 24.88
N GLY A 66 12.54 3.04 24.26
CA GLY A 66 13.21 1.85 24.80
C GLY A 66 12.52 0.52 24.49
N CYS A 67 11.52 0.50 23.60
CA CYS A 67 10.89 -0.75 23.21
C CYS A 67 11.85 -1.59 22.34
N HIS A 68 12.28 -2.74 22.86
CA HIS A 68 13.14 -3.66 22.12
C HIS A 68 12.39 -4.24 20.91
N LYS A 69 13.10 -4.42 19.78
CA LYS A 69 12.50 -4.85 18.50
C LYS A 69 11.68 -6.14 18.59
N SER A 70 12.06 -7.07 19.48
CA SER A 70 11.32 -8.33 19.70
C SER A 70 9.93 -8.15 20.31
N TYR A 71 9.67 -7.00 20.95
CA TYR A 71 8.36 -6.65 21.51
C TYR A 71 7.58 -5.70 20.59
N VAL A 72 8.14 -5.31 19.45
CA VAL A 72 7.43 -4.42 18.51
C VAL A 72 6.55 -5.26 17.60
N PHE A 73 5.24 -5.07 17.71
CA PHE A 73 4.25 -5.57 16.77
C PHE A 73 3.93 -4.50 15.72
N ASN A 74 4.15 -4.84 14.46
CA ASN A 74 3.98 -3.92 13.34
C ASN A 74 3.59 -4.71 12.09
N PRO A 75 2.31 -5.11 11.96
CA PRO A 75 1.86 -5.95 10.87
C PRO A 75 2.06 -5.20 9.55
N ARG A 76 2.56 -5.94 8.56
CA ARG A 76 2.74 -5.45 7.19
C ARG A 76 1.74 -6.14 6.30
N GLY A 77 1.31 -5.42 5.27
CA GLY A 77 0.55 -6.06 4.21
C GLY A 77 1.43 -7.04 3.42
N ARG A 78 0.76 -7.87 2.62
CA ARG A 78 1.39 -8.89 1.79
C ARG A 78 0.47 -9.25 0.63
N VAL A 79 1.08 -9.37 -0.54
CA VAL A 79 0.52 -10.08 -1.69
C VAL A 79 1.07 -11.50 -1.74
N GLN A 80 0.21 -12.49 -1.94
CA GLN A 80 0.60 -13.86 -2.24
C GLN A 80 -0.14 -14.36 -3.48
N VAL A 81 0.61 -14.75 -4.50
CA VAL A 81 0.04 -15.45 -5.66
C VAL A 81 -0.30 -16.88 -5.26
N VAL A 82 -1.57 -17.23 -5.36
CA VAL A 82 -2.09 -18.57 -5.03
C VAL A 82 -2.12 -19.46 -6.27
N LYS A 83 -2.54 -18.90 -7.41
CA LYS A 83 -2.63 -19.63 -8.69
C LYS A 83 -2.18 -18.75 -9.84
N ASN A 84 -1.18 -19.21 -10.60
CA ASN A 84 -0.53 -18.45 -11.67
C ASN A 84 -0.62 -19.11 -13.06
N ASP A 85 -1.44 -20.15 -13.22
CA ASP A 85 -1.69 -20.74 -14.54
C ASP A 85 -2.65 -19.86 -15.37
N SER A 86 -2.74 -20.11 -16.68
CA SER A 86 -3.70 -19.42 -17.55
C SER A 86 -5.13 -19.91 -17.37
N GLY A 87 -5.31 -21.08 -16.76
CA GLY A 87 -6.59 -21.79 -16.73
C GLY A 87 -7.18 -22.14 -18.10
N THR A 88 -6.39 -22.07 -19.16
CA THR A 88 -6.79 -22.42 -20.53
C THR A 88 -6.41 -23.88 -20.80
N GLU A 89 -7.39 -24.73 -21.11
CA GLU A 89 -7.13 -26.06 -21.68
C GLU A 89 -6.51 -25.91 -23.08
N PRO A 90 -5.74 -26.88 -23.59
CA PRO A 90 -5.12 -26.79 -24.93
C PRO A 90 -6.12 -26.55 -26.08
N ALA A 91 -7.40 -26.88 -25.87
CA ALA A 91 -8.48 -26.66 -26.83
C ALA A 91 -8.96 -25.19 -26.90
N ASP A 92 -8.65 -24.36 -25.89
CA ASP A 92 -9.15 -22.99 -25.74
C ASP A 92 -8.08 -21.93 -26.05
N ALA A 93 -7.09 -22.27 -26.90
CA ALA A 93 -5.99 -21.37 -27.27
C ALA A 93 -6.44 -20.02 -27.88
N GLU A 94 -7.72 -19.89 -28.22
CA GLU A 94 -8.37 -18.68 -28.72
C GLU A 94 -9.06 -17.84 -27.62
N ALA A 95 -8.92 -18.18 -26.34
CA ALA A 95 -9.52 -17.43 -25.23
C ALA A 95 -8.52 -16.47 -24.55
N LEU A 96 -9.03 -15.31 -24.09
CA LEU A 96 -8.26 -14.37 -23.29
C LEU A 96 -7.84 -15.02 -21.96
N SER A 97 -6.56 -14.88 -21.60
CA SER A 97 -5.99 -15.45 -20.38
C SER A 97 -5.56 -14.34 -19.42
N LEU A 98 -5.83 -14.54 -18.12
CA LEU A 98 -5.41 -13.66 -17.02
C LEU A 98 -4.43 -14.38 -16.11
N ARG A 99 -3.35 -13.70 -15.70
CA ARG A 99 -2.38 -14.19 -14.71
C ARG A 99 -1.94 -13.08 -13.74
N PRO A 100 -1.84 -13.36 -12.43
CA PRO A 100 -2.28 -14.57 -11.75
C PRO A 100 -3.81 -14.70 -11.73
N ARG A 101 -4.32 -15.92 -11.60
CA ARG A 101 -5.77 -16.18 -11.47
C ARG A 101 -6.27 -15.96 -10.05
N ASP A 102 -5.47 -16.37 -9.07
CA ASP A 102 -5.83 -16.26 -7.66
C ASP A 102 -4.71 -15.55 -6.89
N VAL A 103 -5.09 -14.55 -6.09
CA VAL A 103 -4.20 -13.78 -5.22
C VAL A 103 -4.83 -13.69 -3.84
N SER A 104 -4.03 -13.91 -2.80
CA SER A 104 -4.38 -13.65 -1.41
C SER A 104 -3.70 -12.37 -0.96
N LEU A 105 -4.49 -11.45 -0.39
CA LEU A 105 -4.02 -10.16 0.10
C LEU A 105 -4.19 -10.10 1.62
N ARG A 106 -3.13 -9.71 2.31
CA ARG A 106 -3.20 -9.18 3.68
C ARG A 106 -3.02 -7.67 3.56
N LEU A 107 -4.03 -6.92 3.94
CA LEU A 107 -4.01 -5.46 3.83
C LEU A 107 -3.78 -4.86 5.21
N ARG A 108 -2.95 -3.82 5.25
CA ARG A 108 -2.83 -2.96 6.41
C ARG A 108 -3.67 -1.70 6.17
N PRO A 109 -4.49 -1.26 7.13
CA PRO A 109 -5.26 -0.03 7.00
C PRO A 109 -4.38 1.16 6.57
N GLY A 110 -4.81 1.87 5.52
CA GLY A 110 -4.12 3.02 4.94
C GLY A 110 -2.84 2.69 4.15
N VAL A 111 -2.51 1.41 3.92
CA VAL A 111 -1.38 0.99 3.08
C VAL A 111 -1.88 0.17 1.91
N SER A 112 -1.52 0.59 0.70
CA SER A 112 -1.88 -0.10 -0.52
C SER A 112 -0.95 -1.29 -0.78
N GLU A 113 -1.53 -2.37 -1.29
CA GLU A 113 -0.80 -3.51 -1.86
C GLU A 113 -1.07 -3.56 -3.35
N SER A 114 -0.04 -3.85 -4.14
CA SER A 114 -0.14 -3.86 -5.60
C SER A 114 0.43 -5.15 -6.19
N PHE A 115 -0.17 -5.63 -7.27
CA PHE A 115 0.32 -6.76 -8.04
C PHE A 115 0.04 -6.60 -9.53
N PRO A 116 0.92 -7.14 -10.40
CA PRO A 116 0.69 -7.11 -11.84
C PRO A 116 -0.32 -8.18 -12.23
N LEU A 117 -1.27 -7.80 -13.09
CA LEU A 117 -2.18 -8.65 -13.81
C LEU A 117 -1.76 -8.65 -15.29
N THR A 118 -1.27 -9.79 -15.75
CA THR A 118 -0.95 -10.04 -17.16
C THR A 118 -2.18 -10.54 -17.88
N ILE A 119 -2.50 -9.90 -18.98
CA ILE A 119 -3.61 -10.22 -19.86
C ILE A 119 -3.01 -10.62 -21.21
N THR A 120 -3.23 -11.86 -21.61
CA THR A 120 -2.80 -12.38 -22.90
C THR A 120 -4.00 -12.47 -23.82
N VAL A 121 -3.91 -11.79 -24.95
CA VAL A 121 -4.98 -11.68 -25.93
C VAL A 121 -4.72 -12.64 -27.11
N PRO A 122 -5.75 -13.36 -27.60
CA PRO A 122 -5.63 -14.17 -28.82
C PRO A 122 -5.33 -13.29 -30.03
N THR A 123 -4.37 -13.70 -30.87
CA THR A 123 -3.93 -12.92 -32.04
C THR A 123 -5.02 -12.75 -33.11
N ALA A 124 -6.08 -13.57 -33.05
CA ALA A 124 -7.17 -13.60 -34.04
C ALA A 124 -8.19 -12.45 -33.88
N GLN A 125 -8.19 -11.71 -32.77
CA GLN A 125 -9.15 -10.62 -32.53
C GLN A 125 -8.46 -9.39 -31.91
N PRO A 126 -8.44 -8.23 -32.59
CA PRO A 126 -7.90 -7.01 -32.02
C PRO A 126 -8.83 -6.49 -30.92
N ILE A 127 -8.36 -6.47 -29.67
CA ILE A 127 -9.07 -5.79 -28.58
C ILE A 127 -8.91 -4.28 -28.79
N THR A 128 -10.01 -3.62 -29.14
CA THR A 128 -10.07 -2.16 -29.29
C THR A 128 -10.26 -1.45 -27.96
N GLU A 129 -10.91 -2.10 -26.99
CA GLU A 129 -11.22 -1.54 -25.68
C GLU A 129 -11.17 -2.63 -24.61
N LEU A 130 -10.43 -2.38 -23.53
CA LEU A 130 -10.34 -3.27 -22.38
C LEU A 130 -10.99 -2.58 -21.18
N ILE A 131 -12.09 -3.14 -20.69
CA ILE A 131 -12.79 -2.65 -19.51
C ILE A 131 -12.49 -3.59 -18.35
N MET A 132 -12.05 -3.02 -17.22
CA MET A 132 -11.80 -3.75 -15.98
C MET A 132 -12.73 -3.22 -14.90
N ASP A 133 -13.37 -4.13 -14.19
CA ASP A 133 -14.27 -3.80 -13.09
C ASP A 133 -14.17 -4.86 -11.99
N THR A 134 -14.70 -4.52 -10.82
CA THR A 134 -14.81 -5.41 -9.67
C THR A 134 -16.26 -5.69 -9.35
N SER A 135 -16.55 -6.87 -8.80
CA SER A 135 -17.81 -7.08 -8.09
C SER A 135 -17.91 -6.16 -6.86
N ALA A 136 -19.07 -6.15 -6.19
CA ALA A 136 -19.25 -5.42 -4.94
C ALA A 136 -18.13 -5.70 -3.92
N LEU A 137 -17.55 -4.64 -3.37
CA LEU A 137 -16.46 -4.68 -2.41
C LEU A 137 -16.96 -4.41 -0.98
N PRO A 138 -16.31 -4.96 0.06
CA PRO A 138 -16.58 -4.58 1.45
C PRO A 138 -16.34 -3.09 1.70
N ALA A 139 -17.01 -2.54 2.72
CA ALA A 139 -16.88 -1.13 3.08
C ALA A 139 -15.41 -0.76 3.38
N GLY A 140 -14.94 0.33 2.76
CA GLY A 140 -13.58 0.82 2.95
C GLY A 140 -12.50 0.05 2.20
N VAL A 141 -12.85 -0.89 1.31
CA VAL A 141 -11.91 -1.51 0.37
C VAL A 141 -12.01 -0.82 -0.99
N ASN A 142 -10.88 -0.31 -1.48
CA ASN A 142 -10.78 0.35 -2.78
C ASN A 142 -9.83 -0.44 -3.68
N VAL A 143 -10.22 -0.61 -4.94
CA VAL A 143 -9.40 -1.24 -5.99
C VAL A 143 -9.24 -0.25 -7.14
N SER A 144 -8.02 -0.08 -7.63
CA SER A 144 -7.72 0.75 -8.80
C SER A 144 -6.82 0.01 -9.77
N PHE A 145 -7.00 0.30 -11.06
CA PHE A 145 -6.25 -0.30 -12.15
C PHE A 145 -5.41 0.76 -12.86
N SER A 146 -4.15 0.46 -13.16
CA SER A 146 -3.30 1.33 -13.96
C SER A 146 -2.47 0.51 -14.95
N THR A 147 -2.50 0.85 -16.23
CA THR A 147 -1.76 0.13 -17.26
C THR A 147 -0.26 0.36 -17.12
N ILE A 148 0.52 -0.72 -17.09
CA ILE A 148 1.99 -0.71 -17.10
C ILE A 148 2.51 -0.92 -18.52
N VAL A 149 1.98 -1.93 -19.22
CA VAL A 149 2.36 -2.30 -20.59
C VAL A 149 1.12 -2.38 -21.44
N ASN A 150 1.15 -1.72 -22.61
CA ASN A 150 0.06 -1.72 -23.58
C ASN A 150 0.58 -2.15 -24.97
N GLU A 151 1.20 -3.32 -25.03
CA GLU A 151 1.74 -3.88 -26.27
C GLU A 151 0.91 -5.10 -26.67
N ASN A 152 0.48 -5.23 -27.92
CA ASN A 152 -0.21 -6.44 -28.37
C ASN A 152 0.84 -7.55 -28.63
N PRO A 153 0.73 -8.78 -28.07
CA PRO A 153 -0.42 -9.37 -27.36
C PRO A 153 -0.35 -9.35 -25.83
N LEU A 154 0.60 -8.63 -25.25
CA LEU A 154 0.87 -8.59 -23.82
C LEU A 154 0.45 -7.26 -23.17
N LEU A 155 -0.71 -7.30 -22.52
CA LEU A 155 -1.18 -6.19 -21.70
C LEU A 155 -0.83 -6.49 -20.23
N VAL A 156 -0.24 -5.52 -19.53
CA VAL A 156 0.08 -5.65 -18.10
C VAL A 156 -0.56 -4.49 -17.36
N VAL A 157 -1.42 -4.82 -16.40
CA VAL A 157 -2.14 -3.86 -15.56
C VAL A 157 -1.65 -4.02 -14.13
N GLN A 158 -1.32 -2.92 -13.47
CA GLN A 158 -1.14 -2.92 -12.02
C GLN A 158 -2.51 -2.82 -11.35
N VAL A 159 -2.84 -3.85 -10.57
CA VAL A 159 -3.96 -3.82 -9.64
C VAL A 159 -3.44 -3.29 -8.31
N THR A 160 -4.08 -2.28 -7.75
CA THR A 160 -3.75 -1.71 -6.44
C THR A 160 -4.96 -1.79 -5.54
N VAL A 161 -4.79 -2.34 -4.34
CA VAL A 161 -5.85 -2.55 -3.37
C VAL A 161 -5.49 -1.86 -2.06
N THR A 162 -6.42 -1.11 -1.50
CA THR A 162 -6.26 -0.41 -0.22
C THR A 162 -7.46 -0.66 0.67
N ALA A 163 -7.23 -0.89 1.95
CA ALA A 163 -8.28 -0.90 2.96
C ALA A 163 -8.15 0.33 3.86
N ALA A 164 -9.25 1.02 4.16
CA ALA A 164 -9.28 2.15 5.08
C ALA A 164 -9.25 1.72 6.55
N GLN A 165 -9.80 0.54 6.86
CA GLN A 165 -9.99 0.01 8.21
C GLN A 165 -9.92 -1.52 8.22
N CYS A 166 -9.78 -2.12 9.40
CA CYS A 166 -9.87 -3.57 9.56
C CYS A 166 -11.34 -3.99 9.57
N PRO A 167 -11.78 -4.94 8.71
CA PRO A 167 -13.19 -5.34 8.65
C PRO A 167 -13.79 -5.60 10.04
N SER A 168 -14.97 -5.06 10.31
CA SER A 168 -15.74 -5.41 11.50
C SER A 168 -16.17 -6.87 11.42
N GLU A 169 -15.96 -7.64 12.49
CA GLU A 169 -16.53 -8.99 12.64
C GLU A 169 -18.07 -8.97 12.63
#